data_AF-A0A2R7Y601-F1
#
_entry.id   AF-A0A2R7Y601-F1
#
_cell.length_a   1.000
_cell.length_b   1.000
_cell.length_c   1.000
_cell.angle_alpha   90.00
_cell.angle_beta   90.00
_cell.angle_gamma   90.00
#
_symmetry.space_group_name_H-M   'P 1'
#
loop_
_entity.id
_entity.type
_entity.pdbx_description
1 polymer ?
#
loop_
_entity_poly.entity_id
_entity_poly.type
_entity_poly.pdbx_seq_one_letter_code
_entity_poly.pdbx_strand_id
1 'polypeptide(L)'
;MAVYSKKLYTMLQKAKKHLYVQLTKTDLDDRRTLGYVQAMFDSEGAVHKNLARITLWNKDENKLKLVKRLLEKAGITCGKITRSRNVYGLPIYGKDNLVLFAKKIGFRHPVKRARLAGKGALAQP
;
A
#
# COMPACT_ATOMS: atom_id res chain seq x y z
N MET A 1 6.89 -22.92 -4.61
CA MET A 1 7.80 -22.61 -5.73
C MET A 1 8.91 -21.72 -5.19
N ALA A 2 10.16 -22.17 -5.21
CA ALA A 2 11.30 -21.38 -4.78
C ALA A 2 12.11 -20.96 -6.01
N VAL A 3 12.46 -19.68 -6.11
CA VAL A 3 13.24 -19.13 -7.22
C VAL A 3 14.69 -18.97 -6.75
N TYR A 4 15.59 -19.83 -7.23
CA TYR A 4 17.01 -19.80 -6.90
C TYR A 4 17.82 -19.29 -8.10
N SER A 5 18.01 -17.97 -8.17
CA SER A 5 18.84 -17.35 -9.20
C SER A 5 19.65 -16.20 -8.61
N LYS A 6 20.98 -16.42 -8.49
CA LYS A 6 21.92 -15.39 -8.04
C LYS A 6 21.85 -14.14 -8.92
N LYS A 7 21.71 -14.34 -10.25
CA LYS A 7 21.54 -13.26 -11.22
C LYS A 7 20.31 -12.41 -10.90
N LEU A 8 19.15 -13.05 -10.71
CA LEU A 8 17.90 -12.34 -10.38
C LEU A 8 18.02 -11.60 -9.04
N TYR A 9 18.59 -12.25 -8.02
CA TYR A 9 18.82 -11.62 -6.71
C TYR A 9 19.66 -10.34 -6.85
N THR A 10 20.79 -10.41 -7.55
CA THR A 10 21.66 -9.25 -7.74
C THR A 10 20.97 -8.13 -8.54
N MET A 11 20.17 -8.49 -9.56
CA MET A 11 19.39 -7.52 -10.32
C MET A 11 18.37 -6.79 -9.42
N LEU A 12 17.60 -7.54 -8.63
CA LEU A 12 16.60 -6.97 -7.71
C LEU A 12 17.25 -6.12 -6.62
N GLN A 13 18.41 -6.55 -6.10
CA GLN A 13 19.13 -5.81 -5.05
C GLN A 13 19.65 -4.46 -5.57
N LYS A 14 20.18 -4.40 -6.79
CA LYS A 14 20.58 -3.15 -7.45
C LYS A 14 19.36 -2.26 -7.70
N ALA A 15 18.30 -2.83 -8.29
CA ALA A 15 17.05 -2.10 -8.57
C ALA A 15 16.43 -1.50 -7.31
N LYS A 16 16.43 -2.22 -6.18
CA LYS A 16 15.90 -1.77 -4.89
C LYS A 16 16.50 -0.44 -4.43
N LYS A 17 17.81 -0.21 -4.63
CA LYS A 17 18.47 1.03 -4.19
C LYS A 17 17.96 2.24 -4.97
N HIS A 18 17.83 2.10 -6.29
CA HIS A 18 17.35 3.18 -7.16
C HIS A 18 15.83 3.40 -7.05
N LEU A 19 15.08 2.35 -6.72
CA LEU A 19 13.62 2.41 -6.61
C LEU A 19 13.16 3.47 -5.62
N TYR A 20 13.70 3.49 -4.38
CA TYR A 20 13.24 4.46 -3.38
C TYR A 20 13.55 5.91 -3.76
N VAL A 21 14.68 6.15 -4.42
CA VAL A 21 15.05 7.50 -4.91
C VAL A 21 14.11 7.96 -6.03
N GLN A 22 13.62 7.03 -6.86
CA GLN A 22 12.64 7.36 -7.89
C GLN A 22 11.26 7.60 -7.28
N LEU A 23 10.82 6.70 -6.37
CA LEU A 23 9.51 6.81 -5.71
C LEU A 23 9.36 8.09 -4.87
N THR A 24 10.47 8.64 -4.35
CA THR A 24 10.41 9.91 -3.61
C THR A 24 10.09 11.11 -4.50
N LYS A 25 10.32 11.02 -5.81
CA LYS A 25 10.16 12.12 -6.79
C LYS A 25 8.90 12.00 -7.65
N THR A 26 8.15 10.91 -7.50
CA THR A 26 6.96 10.60 -8.33
C THR A 26 5.68 10.59 -7.49
N ASP A 27 4.55 10.56 -8.19
CA ASP A 27 3.20 10.46 -7.60
C ASP A 27 2.49 9.18 -8.06
N LEU A 28 1.24 8.99 -7.63
CA LEU A 28 0.47 7.77 -7.93
C LEU A 28 0.04 7.63 -9.39
N ASP A 29 0.21 8.67 -10.22
CA ASP A 29 -0.02 8.59 -11.66
C ASP A 29 1.11 7.85 -12.39
N ASP A 30 2.30 7.74 -11.78
CA ASP A 30 3.37 6.89 -12.32
C ASP A 30 3.02 5.41 -12.08
N ARG A 31 2.96 4.64 -13.17
CA ARG A 31 2.60 3.22 -13.14
C ARG A 31 3.49 2.38 -12.20
N ARG A 32 4.77 2.73 -12.04
CA ARG A 32 5.70 2.01 -11.16
C ARG A 32 5.39 2.32 -9.70
N THR A 33 5.07 3.56 -9.40
CA THR A 33 4.68 4.01 -8.06
C THR A 33 3.36 3.41 -7.64
N LEU A 34 2.36 3.45 -8.52
CA LEU A 34 1.09 2.75 -8.32
C LEU A 34 1.30 1.26 -8.09
N GLY A 35 2.09 0.61 -8.96
CA GLY A 35 2.41 -0.81 -8.83
C GLY A 35 3.11 -1.16 -7.52
N TYR A 36 4.04 -0.32 -7.07
CA TYR A 36 4.73 -0.50 -5.80
C TYR A 36 3.78 -0.36 -4.60
N VAL A 37 2.98 0.70 -4.56
CA VAL A 37 2.02 0.93 -3.46
C VAL A 37 0.99 -0.19 -3.42
N GLN A 38 0.43 -0.57 -4.57
CA GLN A 38 -0.52 -1.68 -4.68
C GLN A 38 0.10 -3.00 -4.20
N ALA A 39 1.33 -3.32 -4.62
CA ALA A 39 2.04 -4.53 -4.17
C ALA A 39 2.32 -4.53 -2.65
N MET A 40 2.63 -3.36 -2.06
CA MET A 40 2.79 -3.21 -0.61
C MET A 40 1.49 -3.53 0.13
N PHE A 41 0.34 -3.02 -0.34
CA PHE A 41 -0.97 -3.32 0.25
C PHE A 41 -1.41 -4.78 0.02
N ASP A 42 -1.13 -5.35 -1.15
CA ASP A 42 -1.39 -6.77 -1.42
C ASP A 42 -0.57 -7.70 -0.53
N SER A 43 0.65 -7.30 -0.15
CA SER A 43 1.51 -8.11 0.73
C SER A 43 1.18 -7.88 2.21
N GLU A 44 1.20 -6.62 2.65
CA GLU A 44 1.23 -6.25 4.08
C GLU A 44 -0.05 -5.53 4.55
N GLY A 45 -0.94 -5.19 3.62
CA GLY A 45 -2.17 -4.47 3.92
C GLY A 45 -3.24 -5.38 4.54
N ALA A 46 -3.83 -4.92 5.64
CA ALA A 46 -4.94 -5.58 6.33
C ALA A 46 -6.23 -4.78 6.18
N VAL A 47 -7.28 -5.41 5.65
CA VAL A 47 -8.65 -4.85 5.61
C VAL A 47 -9.41 -5.34 6.84
N HIS A 48 -9.84 -4.43 7.71
CA HIS A 48 -10.51 -4.77 8.96
C HIS A 48 -11.99 -5.10 8.74
N LYS A 49 -12.47 -6.22 9.31
CA LYS A 49 -13.86 -6.69 9.10
C LYS A 49 -14.94 -5.80 9.71
N ASN A 50 -14.70 -5.23 10.88
CA ASN A 50 -15.72 -4.49 11.64
C ASN A 50 -15.55 -2.97 11.57
N LEU A 51 -14.41 -2.49 11.06
CA LEU A 51 -14.08 -1.08 10.98
C LEU A 51 -13.91 -0.66 9.51
N ALA A 52 -14.31 0.56 9.16
CA ALA A 52 -13.98 1.18 7.87
C ALA A 52 -12.50 1.61 7.88
N ARG A 53 -11.61 0.60 7.86
CA ARG A 53 -10.17 0.78 8.03
C ARG A 53 -9.36 -0.20 7.20
N ILE A 54 -8.33 0.32 6.54
CA ILE A 54 -7.19 -0.46 6.05
C ILE A 54 -5.98 -0.12 6.92
N THR A 55 -5.11 -1.08 7.20
CA THR A 55 -3.83 -0.80 7.87
C THR A 55 -2.70 -1.45 7.13
N LEU A 56 -1.67 -0.68 6.79
CA LEU A 56 -0.42 -1.19 6.23
C LEU A 56 0.59 -1.36 7.35
N TRP A 57 1.11 -2.59 7.53
CA TRP A 57 2.11 -2.87 8.55
C TRP A 57 3.50 -2.99 7.94
N ASN A 58 4.52 -2.45 8.60
CA ASN A 58 5.91 -2.67 8.18
C ASN A 58 6.89 -2.45 9.35
N LYS A 59 8.02 -3.17 9.34
CA LYS A 59 9.12 -2.90 10.29
C LYS A 59 9.88 -1.61 9.98
N ASP A 60 9.87 -1.18 8.73
CA ASP A 60 10.56 0.03 8.29
C ASP A 60 9.59 1.22 8.25
N GLU A 61 9.72 2.11 9.23
CA GLU A 61 8.88 3.31 9.35
C GLU A 61 9.04 4.26 8.14
N ASN A 62 10.23 4.33 7.53
CA ASN A 62 10.47 5.24 6.40
C ASN A 62 9.67 4.83 5.17
N LYS A 63 9.46 3.52 4.97
CA LYS A 63 8.56 3.03 3.91
C LYS A 63 7.13 3.45 4.16
N LEU A 64 6.66 3.40 5.41
CA LEU A 64 5.31 3.85 5.75
C LEU A 64 5.17 5.36 5.57
N LYS A 65 6.19 6.15 5.92
CA LYS A 65 6.22 7.60 5.65
C LYS A 65 6.14 7.90 4.15
N LEU A 66 6.91 7.18 3.33
CA LEU A 66 6.84 7.30 1.87
C LEU A 66 5.45 6.99 1.33
N VAL A 67 4.86 5.85 1.73
CA VAL A 67 3.51 5.45 1.30
C VAL A 67 2.47 6.46 1.78
N LYS A 68 2.55 6.90 3.05
CA LYS A 68 1.65 7.93 3.61
C LYS A 68 1.64 9.18 2.74
N ARG A 69 2.83 9.71 2.42
CA ARG A 69 2.96 10.91 1.58
C ARG A 69 2.35 10.69 0.18
N LEU A 70 2.57 9.53 -0.44
CA LEU A 70 1.99 9.20 -1.75
C LEU A 70 0.45 9.12 -1.69
N LEU A 71 -0.10 8.53 -0.63
CA LEU A 71 -1.55 8.47 -0.40
C LEU A 71 -2.15 9.86 -0.19
N GLU A 72 -1.53 10.68 0.66
CA GLU A 72 -2.00 12.04 0.95
C GLU A 72 -1.97 12.94 -0.28
N LYS A 73 -0.92 12.85 -1.10
CA LYS A 73 -0.87 13.53 -2.41
C LYS A 73 -2.00 13.12 -3.35
N ALA A 74 -2.46 11.87 -3.26
CA ALA A 74 -3.61 11.40 -4.03
C ALA A 74 -4.96 11.70 -3.37
N GLY A 75 -4.99 12.48 -2.29
CA GLY A 75 -6.20 12.87 -1.57
C GLY A 75 -6.73 11.81 -0.61
N ILE A 76 -5.94 10.78 -0.28
CA ILE A 76 -6.32 9.75 0.70
C ILE A 76 -5.72 10.12 2.05
N THR A 77 -6.57 10.59 2.97
CA THR A 77 -6.13 11.01 4.30
C THR A 77 -5.76 9.80 5.15
N CYS A 78 -4.55 9.83 5.72
CA CYS A 78 -4.01 8.76 6.54
C CYS A 78 -3.95 9.17 8.01
N GLY A 79 -4.11 8.20 8.91
CA GLY A 79 -3.90 8.42 10.34
C GLY A 79 -2.43 8.60 10.72
N LYS A 80 -2.18 8.78 12.02
CA LYS A 80 -0.81 8.75 12.57
C LYS A 80 -0.22 7.34 12.42
N ILE A 81 1.06 7.27 12.05
CA ILE A 81 1.79 5.99 12.09
C ILE A 81 1.91 5.59 13.56
N THR A 82 1.36 4.42 13.91
CA THR A 82 1.41 3.87 15.26
C THR A 82 2.44 2.76 15.32
N ARG A 83 3.00 2.51 16.50
CA ARG A 83 3.90 1.38 16.74
C ARG A 83 3.16 0.36 17.59
N SER A 84 3.23 -0.91 17.20
CA SER A 84 2.80 -2.04 18.00
C SER A 84 3.94 -3.04 18.06
N ARG A 85 4.46 -3.29 19.27
CA ARG A 85 5.67 -4.09 19.49
C ARG A 85 6.84 -3.53 18.63
N ASN A 86 7.34 -4.32 17.69
CA ASN A 86 8.45 -3.98 16.79
C ASN A 86 8.00 -3.77 15.32
N VAL A 87 6.73 -3.42 15.11
CA VAL A 87 6.15 -3.17 13.78
C VAL A 87 5.38 -1.86 13.82
N TYR A 88 5.48 -1.08 12.75
CA TYR A 88 4.76 0.16 12.56
C TYR A 88 3.52 -0.09 11.71
N GLY A 89 2.44 0.65 11.98
CA GLY A 89 1.17 0.57 11.28
C GLY A 89 0.74 1.93 10.75
N LEU A 90 0.39 1.99 9.47
CA LEU A 90 -0.23 3.15 8.82
C LEU A 90 -1.71 2.86 8.58
N PRO A 91 -2.62 3.42 9.40
CA PRO A 91 -4.05 3.25 9.20
C PRO A 91 -4.61 4.27 8.19
N ILE A 92 -5.52 3.81 7.33
CA ILE A 92 -6.41 4.63 6.48
C ILE A 92 -7.81 4.47 7.06
N TYR A 93 -8.44 5.59 7.43
CA TYR A 93 -9.76 5.62 8.09
C TYR A 93 -10.82 6.27 7.21
N GLY A 94 -12.08 5.90 7.43
CA GLY A 94 -13.23 6.58 6.82
C GLY A 94 -13.62 5.96 5.49
N LYS A 95 -14.93 5.88 5.24
CA LYS A 95 -15.48 5.21 4.05
C LYS A 95 -15.03 5.91 2.76
N ASP A 96 -15.00 7.23 2.73
CA ASP A 96 -14.61 8.00 1.54
C ASP A 96 -13.16 7.72 1.14
N ASN A 97 -12.24 7.64 2.11
CA ASN A 97 -10.86 7.25 1.85
C ASN A 97 -10.75 5.81 1.36
N LEU A 98 -11.62 4.89 1.82
CA LEU A 98 -11.65 3.52 1.31
C LEU A 98 -12.18 3.45 -0.13
N VAL A 99 -13.17 4.26 -0.48
CA VAL A 99 -13.68 4.40 -1.86
C VAL A 99 -12.57 4.96 -2.76
N LEU A 100 -11.91 6.04 -2.34
CA LEU A 100 -10.79 6.62 -3.08
C LEU A 100 -9.63 5.64 -3.22
N PHE A 101 -9.32 4.90 -2.16
CA PHE A 101 -8.32 3.84 -2.21
C PHE A 101 -8.71 2.75 -3.21
N ALA A 102 -9.96 2.27 -3.18
CA ALA A 102 -10.45 1.26 -4.12
C ALA A 102 -10.34 1.72 -5.58
N LYS A 103 -10.70 2.98 -5.84
CA LYS A 103 -10.70 3.59 -7.18
C LYS A 103 -9.28 3.81 -7.72
N LYS A 104 -8.37 4.36 -6.91
CA LYS A 104 -7.03 4.77 -7.35
C LYS A 104 -5.98 3.67 -7.26
N ILE A 105 -6.09 2.79 -6.27
CA ILE A 105 -5.04 1.82 -5.92
C ILE A 105 -5.59 0.40 -5.96
N GLY A 106 -6.65 0.13 -5.20
CA GLY A 106 -7.28 -1.17 -5.09
C GLY A 106 -6.35 -2.28 -4.57
N PHE A 107 -6.85 -3.51 -4.62
CA PHE A 107 -6.09 -4.72 -4.33
C PHE A 107 -6.12 -5.64 -5.55
N ARG A 108 -5.01 -6.30 -5.86
CA ARG A 108 -5.01 -7.42 -6.82
C ARG A 108 -5.43 -8.71 -6.14
N HIS A 109 -5.18 -8.84 -4.84
CA HIS A 109 -5.52 -10.05 -4.10
C HIS A 109 -7.06 -10.18 -3.97
N PRO A 110 -7.68 -11.26 -4.50
CA PRO A 110 -9.14 -11.36 -4.64
C PRO A 110 -9.88 -11.27 -3.30
N VAL A 111 -9.37 -11.92 -2.26
CA VAL A 111 -9.95 -11.87 -0.90
C VAL A 111 -9.93 -10.46 -0.31
N LYS A 112 -8.86 -9.69 -0.51
CA LYS A 112 -8.77 -8.31 0.02
C LYS A 112 -9.68 -7.37 -0.76
N ARG A 113 -9.77 -7.56 -2.08
CA ARG A 113 -10.70 -6.85 -2.95
C ARG A 113 -12.15 -7.08 -2.54
N ALA A 114 -12.56 -8.33 -2.30
CA ALA A 114 -13.90 -8.68 -1.85
C ALA A 114 -14.23 -8.05 -0.48
N ARG A 115 -13.27 -8.08 0.47
CA ARG A 115 -13.43 -7.44 1.78
C ARG A 115 -13.57 -5.93 1.68
N LEU A 116 -12.84 -5.29 0.76
CA LEU A 116 -12.95 -3.85 0.53
C LEU A 116 -14.30 -3.50 -0.12
N ALA A 117 -14.76 -4.29 -1.09
CA ALA A 117 -16.06 -4.13 -1.74
C ALA A 117 -17.22 -4.16 -0.72
N GLY A 118 -17.20 -5.13 0.20
CA GLY A 118 -18.20 -5.25 1.27
C GLY A 118 -18.23 -4.07 2.27
N LYS A 119 -17.34 -3.09 2.15
CA LYS A 119 -17.34 -1.84 2.93
C LYS A 119 -18.08 -0.68 2.25
N GLY A 120 -18.73 -0.93 1.11
CA GLY A 120 -19.33 0.13 0.28
C GLY A 120 -18.28 0.93 -0.51
N ALA A 121 -17.06 0.41 -0.64
CA ALA A 121 -15.98 1.06 -1.39
C ALA A 121 -16.10 0.88 -2.91
N LEU A 122 -17.07 0.10 -3.37
CA LEU A 122 -17.42 -0.07 -4.78
C LEU A 122 -18.91 0.28 -4.93
N ALA A 123 -19.21 1.54 -5.22
CA ALA A 123 -20.33 1.84 -6.10
C ALA A 123 -19.76 1.73 -7.52
N GLN A 124 -20.21 0.71 -8.26
CA GLN A 124 -20.00 0.58 -9.70
C GLN A 124 -20.56 1.81 -10.43
N PRO A 125 -19.98 2.15 -11.57
CA PRO A 125 -20.64 1.81 -12.83
C PRO A 125 -20.10 0.51 -13.42
#